data_AF-A0A9P9JVK5-F1
#
_entry.id   AF-A0A9P9JVK5-F1
#
_cell.length_a   1.000
_cell.length_b   1.000
_cell.length_c   1.000
_cell.angle_alpha   90.00
_cell.angle_beta   90.00
_cell.angle_gamma   90.00
#
_symmetry.space_group_name_H-M   'P 1'
#
loop_
_entity.id
_entity.type
_entity.pdbx_description
1 polymer ?
#
loop_
_entity_poly.entity_id
_entity_poly.type
_entity_poly.pdbx_seq_one_letter_code
_entity_poly.pdbx_strand_id
1 'polypeptide(L)'
;MLERRSLHCLESIARSESLGQSVEELDICTSHLLPLDEVEEIEPPHSEYEGMMKHLKKKNNIDAILHLGIEYYEEWVRRWPINNGEVGVGDEDEKDDYNGQDNQEMGSDIGDDVKAASSRLEQINPQEYNRHLHDQEDMMRAGYDVKCLAGAMTYLKRCRKINISTSIHAWGMRRLRQRIGILPQRGLTFKSKASIRQVHHIVQVVLAAIAVSGISVQYLDIEPSMMLENANRISPFMLMGPSSSVILSRSFPTSLRQLQISLDPESPPDDTISGTKWGLGLLQFIHLLPELSDLELSFEHRDEAGRFSEIAKDLYIPKLESITLHLIDTTKEDIAILLLCHHRTLRRVVLESIQLDGDLTAWRWLIEVVWRSLELDEFCILSSWAERKDEDFSFAELEDITIVDNDSYNKVIGGLI
;
A
#
# COMPACT_ATOMS: atom_id res chain seq x y z
N MET A 1 -13.72 -1.15 -6.38
CA MET A 1 -14.42 -1.10 -5.08
C MET A 1 -15.21 -2.38 -4.89
N LEU A 2 -15.22 -2.94 -3.68
CA LEU A 2 -16.16 -4.01 -3.32
C LEU A 2 -17.54 -3.41 -3.03
N GLU A 3 -18.22 -3.01 -4.10
CA GLU A 3 -19.60 -2.52 -4.10
C GLU A 3 -20.39 -3.38 -5.09
N ARG A 4 -21.65 -3.72 -4.76
CA ARG A 4 -22.46 -4.68 -5.50
C ARG A 4 -22.49 -4.39 -7.00
N ARG A 5 -22.74 -3.14 -7.40
CA ARG A 5 -22.81 -2.75 -8.80
C ARG A 5 -21.45 -2.75 -9.49
N SER A 6 -20.38 -2.35 -8.81
CA SER A 6 -19.02 -2.46 -9.33
C SER A 6 -18.61 -3.92 -9.58
N LEU A 7 -18.97 -4.84 -8.68
CA LEU A 7 -18.73 -6.28 -8.86
C LEU A 7 -19.51 -6.87 -10.04
N HIS A 8 -20.79 -6.51 -10.20
CA HIS A 8 -21.56 -6.92 -11.37
C HIS A 8 -21.01 -6.38 -12.69
N CYS A 9 -20.51 -5.14 -12.67
CA CYS A 9 -19.87 -4.55 -13.83
C CYS A 9 -18.58 -5.30 -14.19
N LEU A 10 -17.74 -5.60 -13.20
CA LEU A 10 -16.54 -6.42 -13.38
C LEU A 10 -16.88 -7.79 -13.97
N GLU A 11 -17.92 -8.46 -13.47
CA GLU A 11 -18.37 -9.74 -14.02
C GLU A 11 -18.80 -9.62 -15.49
N SER A 12 -19.53 -8.56 -15.84
CA SER A 12 -19.94 -8.30 -17.22
C SER A 12 -18.74 -8.02 -18.15
N ILE A 13 -17.74 -7.29 -17.68
CA ILE A 13 -16.51 -7.01 -18.43
C ILE A 13 -15.71 -8.31 -18.61
N ALA A 14 -15.55 -9.07 -17.53
CA ALA A 14 -14.76 -10.31 -17.53
C ALA A 14 -15.35 -11.36 -18.48
N ARG A 15 -16.68 -11.46 -18.56
CA ARG A 15 -17.38 -12.38 -19.47
C ARG A 15 -17.38 -11.93 -20.94
N SER A 16 -17.03 -10.68 -21.22
CA SER A 16 -16.90 -10.19 -22.60
C SER A 16 -15.66 -10.80 -23.25
N GLU A 17 -15.83 -11.38 -24.45
CA GLU A 17 -14.76 -12.07 -25.16
C GLU A 17 -13.59 -11.14 -25.51
N SER A 18 -13.88 -9.87 -25.85
CA SER A 18 -12.84 -8.89 -26.18
C SER A 18 -12.24 -8.22 -24.95
N LEU A 19 -13.09 -7.77 -24.02
CA LEU A 19 -12.63 -6.97 -22.88
C LEU A 19 -11.99 -7.83 -21.81
N GLY A 20 -12.58 -8.98 -21.46
CA GLY A 20 -12.05 -9.88 -20.43
C GLY A 20 -10.66 -10.41 -20.77
N GLN A 21 -10.38 -10.62 -22.06
CA GLN A 21 -9.05 -11.00 -22.54
C GLN A 21 -8.05 -9.84 -22.61
N SER A 22 -8.49 -8.60 -22.43
CA SER A 22 -7.62 -7.42 -22.47
C SER A 22 -7.22 -6.92 -21.07
N VAL A 23 -7.81 -7.47 -20.00
CA VAL A 23 -7.49 -7.09 -18.63
C VAL A 23 -6.20 -7.80 -18.18
N GLU A 24 -5.15 -7.02 -17.99
CA GLU A 24 -3.84 -7.50 -17.51
C GLU A 24 -3.62 -7.23 -16.01
N GLU A 25 -4.35 -6.27 -15.46
CA GLU A 25 -4.25 -5.82 -14.07
C GLU A 25 -5.64 -5.56 -13.49
N LEU A 26 -5.84 -5.92 -12.22
CA LEU A 26 -7.05 -5.64 -11.48
C LEU A 26 -6.74 -4.92 -10.17
N ASP A 27 -7.24 -3.70 -10.03
CA ASP A 27 -7.07 -2.87 -8.83
C ASP A 27 -8.34 -2.88 -7.96
N ILE A 28 -8.17 -3.27 -6.69
CA ILE A 28 -9.22 -3.36 -5.68
C ILE A 28 -9.04 -2.25 -4.65
N CYS A 29 -9.79 -1.18 -4.87
CA CYS A 29 -9.84 -0.03 -3.95
C CYS A 29 -10.40 -0.39 -2.56
N THR A 30 -9.73 0.06 -1.51
CA THR A 30 -10.07 -0.14 -0.08
C THR A 30 -11.03 0.89 0.51
N SER A 31 -11.48 1.87 -0.28
CA SER A 31 -12.46 2.86 0.18
C SER A 31 -13.76 2.22 0.65
N HIS A 32 -14.31 2.77 1.73
CA HIS A 32 -15.47 2.22 2.41
C HIS A 32 -16.30 3.29 3.12
N LEU A 33 -17.49 2.92 3.55
CA LEU A 33 -18.34 3.76 4.40
C LEU A 33 -18.08 3.45 5.88
N LEU A 34 -18.09 4.49 6.70
CA LEU A 34 -18.02 4.43 8.16
C LEU A 34 -19.44 4.66 8.73
N PRO A 35 -19.73 4.24 9.97
CA PRO A 35 -20.89 4.72 10.70
C PRO A 35 -20.95 6.25 10.70
N LEU A 36 -22.14 6.83 10.53
CA LEU A 36 -22.28 8.29 10.36
C LEU A 36 -21.75 9.08 11.55
N ASP A 37 -21.91 8.56 12.76
CA ASP A 37 -21.32 9.13 13.98
C ASP A 37 -19.78 9.19 13.92
N GLU A 38 -19.14 8.17 13.36
CA GLU A 38 -17.69 8.16 13.17
C GLU A 38 -17.25 9.08 12.01
N VAL A 39 -18.08 9.30 10.98
CA VAL A 39 -17.77 10.23 9.87
C VAL A 39 -17.63 11.67 10.35
N GLU A 40 -18.36 12.04 11.38
CA GLU A 40 -18.32 13.38 11.99
C GLU A 40 -17.04 13.58 12.82
N GLU A 41 -16.56 12.53 13.48
CA GLU A 41 -15.40 12.57 14.38
C GLU A 41 -14.06 12.32 13.68
N ILE A 42 -14.06 11.52 12.61
CA ILE A 42 -12.86 11.10 11.91
C ILE A 42 -12.62 11.99 10.70
N GLU A 43 -11.49 12.67 10.70
CA GLU A 43 -11.03 13.43 9.55
C GLU A 43 -10.72 12.51 8.37
N PRO A 44 -11.18 12.87 7.15
CA PRO A 44 -10.91 12.07 5.97
C PRO A 44 -9.42 12.13 5.63
N PRO A 45 -8.81 11.00 5.23
CA PRO A 45 -7.44 11.00 4.75
C PRO A 45 -7.26 11.85 3.51
N HIS A 46 -6.13 12.53 3.46
CA HIS A 46 -5.80 13.45 2.38
C HIS A 46 -4.39 13.16 1.86
N SER A 47 -4.11 13.67 0.68
CA SER A 47 -2.77 13.63 0.11
C SER A 47 -2.33 15.06 -0.15
N GLU A 48 -1.22 15.48 0.47
CA GLU A 48 -0.62 16.79 0.20
C GLU A 48 -0.29 16.93 -1.29
N TYR A 49 0.12 15.83 -1.93
CA TYR A 49 0.40 15.78 -3.35
C TYR A 49 -0.85 16.06 -4.21
N GLU A 50 -2.01 15.50 -3.86
CA GLU A 50 -3.26 15.82 -4.55
C GLU A 50 -3.65 17.30 -4.38
N GLY A 51 -3.45 17.85 -3.18
CA GLY A 51 -3.64 19.28 -2.90
C GLY A 51 -2.75 20.16 -3.78
N MET A 52 -1.46 19.84 -3.86
CA MET A 52 -0.50 20.49 -4.74
C MET A 52 -0.90 20.38 -6.22
N MET A 53 -1.34 19.20 -6.66
CA MET A 53 -1.75 18.97 -8.06
C MET A 53 -3.03 19.73 -8.43
N LYS A 54 -4.01 19.82 -7.52
CA LYS A 54 -5.21 20.66 -7.70
C LYS A 54 -4.80 22.13 -7.89
N HIS A 55 -3.82 22.59 -7.12
CA HIS A 55 -3.27 23.95 -7.22
C HIS A 55 -2.51 24.19 -8.54
N LEU A 56 -1.64 23.26 -8.95
CA LEU A 56 -0.86 23.38 -10.19
C LEU A 56 -1.75 23.35 -11.44
N LYS A 57 -2.82 22.53 -11.45
CA LYS A 57 -3.84 22.54 -12.51
C LYS A 57 -4.59 23.85 -12.58
N LYS A 58 -4.99 24.43 -11.43
CA LYS A 58 -5.65 25.74 -11.37
C LYS A 58 -4.77 26.85 -11.96
N LYS A 59 -3.44 26.71 -11.90
CA LYS A 59 -2.46 27.63 -12.49
C LYS A 59 -2.10 27.34 -13.96
N ASN A 60 -2.68 26.31 -14.58
CA ASN A 60 -2.44 25.91 -15.98
C ASN A 60 -0.95 25.71 -16.34
N ASN A 61 -0.12 25.34 -15.36
CA ASN A 61 1.33 25.22 -15.54
C ASN A 61 1.75 23.76 -15.77
N ILE A 62 1.49 23.28 -16.98
CA ILE A 62 1.76 21.90 -17.40
C ILE A 62 3.28 21.59 -17.38
N ASP A 63 4.13 22.57 -17.66
CA ASP A 63 5.59 22.41 -17.66
C ASP A 63 6.16 22.21 -16.24
N ALA A 64 5.60 22.89 -15.22
CA ALA A 64 5.99 22.65 -13.82
C ALA A 64 5.60 21.26 -13.32
N ILE A 65 4.52 20.69 -13.86
CA ILE A 65 4.03 19.36 -13.51
C ILE A 65 5.00 18.28 -14.03
N LEU A 66 5.65 18.49 -15.19
CA LEU A 66 6.60 17.55 -15.80
C LEU A 66 7.99 17.52 -15.14
N HIS A 67 8.37 18.58 -14.41
CA HIS A 67 9.71 18.74 -13.84
C HIS A 67 9.90 18.19 -12.43
N LEU A 68 8.87 17.64 -11.78
CA LEU A 68 8.91 17.24 -10.37
C LEU A 68 9.64 15.92 -10.08
N GLY A 69 10.11 15.18 -11.10
CA GLY A 69 11.08 14.08 -10.91
C GLY A 69 10.63 12.91 -10.03
N ILE A 70 9.33 12.71 -9.82
CA ILE A 70 8.80 11.61 -9.01
C ILE A 70 8.71 10.35 -9.89
N GLU A 71 9.37 9.26 -9.52
CA GLU A 71 9.48 8.05 -10.36
C GLU A 71 8.12 7.40 -10.72
N TYR A 72 7.07 7.62 -9.92
CA TYR A 72 5.71 7.16 -10.16
C TYR A 72 4.81 8.15 -10.95
N TYR A 73 5.34 9.32 -11.33
CA TYR A 73 4.62 10.41 -11.98
C TYR A 73 4.01 10.02 -13.34
N GLU A 74 4.77 9.32 -14.19
CA GLU A 74 4.31 9.02 -15.55
C GLU A 74 3.10 8.07 -15.57
N GLU A 75 3.05 7.12 -14.64
CA GLU A 75 1.98 6.12 -14.57
C GLU A 75 0.69 6.71 -13.98
N TRP A 76 0.82 7.56 -12.96
CA TRP A 76 -0.30 8.28 -12.34
C TRP A 76 -0.94 9.29 -13.31
N VAL A 77 -0.13 10.07 -14.02
CA VAL A 77 -0.60 11.06 -15.00
C VAL A 77 -1.20 10.39 -16.24
N ARG A 78 -0.68 9.25 -16.70
CA ARG A 78 -1.28 8.49 -17.83
C ARG A 78 -2.63 7.87 -17.49
N ARG A 79 -2.88 7.51 -16.22
CA ARG A 79 -4.16 6.94 -15.75
C ARG A 79 -5.25 7.99 -15.50
N TRP A 80 -4.88 9.23 -15.21
CA TRP A 80 -5.80 10.34 -14.91
C TRP A 80 -6.86 10.64 -16.00
N PRO A 81 -6.57 10.58 -17.31
CA PRO A 81 -7.56 10.91 -18.35
C PRO A 81 -8.55 9.77 -18.61
N ILE A 82 -8.17 8.51 -18.34
CA ILE A 82 -8.85 7.32 -18.88
C ILE A 82 -10.20 7.07 -18.19
N ASN A 83 -10.37 7.47 -16.92
CA ASN A 83 -11.64 7.33 -16.19
C ASN A 83 -12.55 8.57 -16.21
N ASN A 84 -12.13 9.65 -16.88
CA ASN A 84 -12.99 10.84 -17.09
C ASN A 84 -13.86 10.72 -18.36
N GLY A 85 -13.83 9.57 -19.04
CA GLY A 85 -14.53 9.30 -20.29
C GLY A 85 -16.04 9.04 -20.21
N GLU A 86 -16.74 9.43 -19.15
CA GLU A 86 -18.20 9.57 -19.19
C GLU A 86 -18.55 11.04 -19.48
N VAL A 87 -18.63 11.35 -20.77
CA VAL A 87 -19.18 12.59 -21.32
C VAL A 87 -20.60 12.78 -20.78
N GLY A 88 -20.79 13.78 -19.93
CA GLY A 88 -22.11 14.04 -19.37
C GLY A 88 -22.17 15.14 -18.31
N VAL A 89 -21.96 16.39 -18.74
CA VAL A 89 -22.55 17.61 -18.19
C VAL A 89 -22.12 18.02 -16.76
N GLY A 90 -21.39 19.14 -16.68
CA GLY A 90 -21.33 19.99 -15.49
C GLY A 90 -20.02 19.90 -14.71
N ASP A 91 -19.10 20.79 -15.04
CA ASP A 91 -18.02 21.24 -14.15
C ASP A 91 -18.63 21.91 -12.91
N GLU A 92 -19.02 21.11 -11.92
CA GLU A 92 -19.53 21.60 -10.63
C GLU A 92 -18.54 21.44 -9.47
N ASP A 93 -17.26 21.17 -9.77
CA ASP A 93 -16.15 21.44 -8.84
C ASP A 93 -15.44 22.79 -9.19
N GLU A 94 -16.01 23.61 -10.10
CA GLU A 94 -15.48 24.93 -10.52
C GLU A 94 -16.04 26.15 -9.75
N LYS A 95 -16.83 25.95 -8.69
CA LYS A 95 -17.34 27.05 -7.85
C LYS A 95 -17.06 26.85 -6.36
N ASP A 96 -15.78 26.76 -6.03
CA ASP A 96 -15.34 27.20 -4.71
C ASP A 96 -14.98 28.68 -4.81
N ASP A 97 -15.89 29.54 -4.33
CA ASP A 97 -15.73 30.98 -4.16
C ASP A 97 -14.55 31.26 -3.21
N TYR A 98 -13.34 31.39 -3.77
CA TYR A 98 -12.29 32.21 -3.18
C TYR A 98 -12.09 33.42 -4.08
N ASN A 99 -12.93 34.45 -3.83
CA ASN A 99 -12.64 35.78 -4.33
C ASN A 99 -11.31 36.23 -3.74
N GLY A 100 -10.36 36.55 -4.61
CA GLY A 100 -9.01 36.93 -4.24
C GLY A 100 -8.97 38.23 -3.46
N GLN A 101 -8.08 38.26 -2.46
CA GLN A 101 -7.27 39.44 -2.17
C GLN A 101 -6.00 39.00 -1.43
N ASP A 102 -4.89 39.20 -2.14
CA ASP A 102 -3.56 39.61 -1.70
C ASP A 102 -2.76 38.79 -0.67
N ASN A 103 -1.59 38.35 -1.15
CA ASN A 103 -0.32 38.12 -0.45
C ASN A 103 -0.28 38.53 1.04
N GLN A 104 -0.23 37.55 1.94
CA GLN A 104 0.59 37.64 3.16
C GLN A 104 0.82 36.25 3.79
N GLU A 105 2.05 36.10 4.28
CA GLU A 105 2.69 35.10 5.15
C GLU A 105 1.89 33.88 5.67
N MET A 106 2.56 32.71 5.62
CA MET A 106 2.22 31.51 6.36
C MET A 106 1.96 31.83 7.85
N GLY A 107 0.69 31.80 8.23
CA GLY A 107 0.22 31.65 9.60
C GLY A 107 -0.73 30.46 9.63
N SER A 108 -0.44 29.48 10.49
CA SER A 108 -1.30 28.33 10.76
C SER A 108 -2.57 28.79 11.49
N ASP A 109 -3.62 29.14 10.76
CA ASP A 109 -4.91 29.51 11.35
C ASP A 109 -5.83 28.29 11.43
N ILE A 110 -6.06 27.83 12.66
CA ILE A 110 -6.92 26.71 13.09
C ILE A 110 -8.43 26.96 12.77
N GLY A 111 -8.77 28.09 12.13
CA GLY A 111 -10.14 28.54 11.88
C GLY A 111 -10.78 28.10 10.56
N ASP A 112 -9.99 27.68 9.57
CA ASP A 112 -10.49 27.34 8.23
C ASP A 112 -10.96 25.87 8.12
N ASP A 113 -10.34 24.96 8.88
CA ASP A 113 -10.69 23.53 8.88
C ASP A 113 -12.09 23.25 9.41
N VAL A 114 -12.52 24.00 10.44
CA VAL A 114 -13.85 23.83 11.05
C VAL A 114 -14.99 24.19 10.09
N LYS A 115 -14.79 25.21 9.24
CA LYS A 115 -15.79 25.60 8.22
C LYS A 115 -15.84 24.60 7.07
N ALA A 116 -14.69 24.09 6.62
CA ALA A 116 -14.62 23.07 5.58
C ALA A 116 -15.24 21.74 6.04
N ALA A 117 -14.96 21.31 7.28
CA ALA A 117 -15.56 20.11 7.87
C ALA A 117 -17.09 20.25 8.03
N SER A 118 -17.57 21.41 8.49
CA SER A 118 -19.02 21.67 8.63
C SER A 118 -19.74 21.64 7.27
N SER A 119 -19.16 22.28 6.25
CA SER A 119 -19.68 22.27 4.87
C SER A 119 -19.71 20.85 4.25
N ARG A 120 -18.74 20.00 4.57
CA ARG A 120 -18.71 18.59 4.11
C ARG A 120 -19.87 17.77 4.70
N LEU A 121 -20.11 17.90 6.00
CA LEU A 121 -21.14 17.12 6.69
C LEU A 121 -22.56 17.56 6.29
N GLU A 122 -22.76 18.84 5.98
CA GLU A 122 -24.03 19.38 5.49
C GLU A 122 -24.47 18.81 4.13
N GLN A 123 -23.53 18.30 3.32
CA GLN A 123 -23.80 17.72 2.00
C GLN A 123 -24.28 16.26 2.07
N ILE A 124 -24.12 15.59 3.20
CA ILE A 124 -24.44 14.16 3.34
C ILE A 124 -25.93 13.93 3.08
N ASN A 125 -26.25 12.92 2.27
CA ASN A 125 -27.60 12.37 2.15
C ASN A 125 -27.74 11.17 3.11
N PRO A 126 -28.31 11.33 4.32
CA PRO A 126 -28.23 10.30 5.35
C PRO A 126 -29.02 9.04 4.98
N GLN A 127 -30.08 9.16 4.17
CA GLN A 127 -30.90 8.02 3.75
C GLN A 127 -30.12 7.11 2.80
N GLU A 128 -29.53 7.68 1.74
CA GLU A 128 -28.73 6.90 0.79
C GLU A 128 -27.42 6.44 1.40
N TYR A 129 -26.81 7.24 2.28
CA TYR A 129 -25.61 6.84 3.02
C TYR A 129 -25.87 5.58 3.85
N ASN A 130 -26.89 5.59 4.71
CA ASN A 130 -27.23 4.44 5.56
C ASN A 130 -27.63 3.21 4.74
N ARG A 131 -28.34 3.40 3.63
CA ARG A 131 -28.67 2.31 2.71
C ARG A 131 -27.40 1.65 2.16
N HIS A 132 -26.45 2.44 1.67
CA HIS A 132 -25.20 1.92 1.13
C HIS A 132 -24.30 1.30 2.20
N LEU A 133 -24.29 1.85 3.42
CA LEU A 133 -23.60 1.27 4.57
C LEU A 133 -24.19 -0.10 4.92
N HIS A 134 -25.52 -0.22 4.95
CA HIS A 134 -26.19 -1.50 5.18
C HIS A 134 -25.91 -2.53 4.08
N ASP A 135 -25.95 -2.12 2.81
CA ASP A 135 -25.59 -2.97 1.67
C ASP A 135 -24.14 -3.49 1.80
N GLN A 136 -23.19 -2.64 2.23
CA GLN A 136 -21.80 -3.01 2.48
C GLN A 136 -21.71 -4.12 3.53
N GLU A 137 -22.33 -3.93 4.70
CA GLU A 137 -22.34 -4.93 5.77
C GLU A 137 -23.03 -6.24 5.35
N ASP A 138 -24.14 -6.16 4.62
CA ASP A 138 -24.88 -7.32 4.14
C ASP A 138 -24.05 -8.15 3.16
N MET A 139 -23.27 -7.50 2.27
CA MET A 139 -22.35 -8.22 1.38
C MET A 139 -21.29 -8.98 2.17
N MET A 140 -20.70 -8.33 3.19
CA MET A 140 -19.71 -8.98 4.06
C MET A 140 -20.30 -10.20 4.77
N ARG A 141 -21.50 -10.06 5.36
CA ARG A 141 -22.17 -11.14 6.10
C ARG A 141 -22.56 -12.30 5.21
N ALA A 142 -22.98 -12.02 3.97
CA ALA A 142 -23.41 -13.06 3.02
C ALA A 142 -22.25 -13.73 2.26
N GLY A 143 -21.02 -13.20 2.32
CA GLY A 143 -19.89 -13.65 1.49
C GLY A 143 -20.14 -13.50 -0.01
N TYR A 144 -21.04 -12.57 -0.38
CA TYR A 144 -21.48 -12.37 -1.76
C TYR A 144 -20.37 -11.83 -2.64
N ASP A 145 -19.53 -10.97 -2.07
CA ASP A 145 -18.37 -10.35 -2.71
C ASP A 145 -17.31 -11.37 -3.14
N VAL A 146 -16.96 -12.34 -2.29
CA VAL A 146 -16.04 -13.44 -2.66
C VAL A 146 -16.56 -14.17 -3.88
N LYS A 147 -17.85 -14.53 -3.88
CA LYS A 147 -18.46 -15.26 -4.99
C LYS A 147 -18.42 -14.47 -6.30
N CYS A 148 -18.78 -13.19 -6.26
CA CYS A 148 -18.76 -12.33 -7.44
C CYS A 148 -17.35 -12.09 -7.96
N LEU A 149 -16.41 -11.76 -7.06
CA LEU A 149 -15.03 -11.47 -7.44
C LEU A 149 -14.34 -12.72 -8.01
N ALA A 150 -14.46 -13.86 -7.32
CA ALA A 150 -13.91 -15.12 -7.81
C ALA A 150 -14.53 -15.51 -9.17
N GLY A 151 -15.86 -15.36 -9.29
CA GLY A 151 -16.58 -15.62 -10.54
C GLY A 151 -16.07 -14.77 -11.71
N ALA A 152 -15.86 -13.47 -11.49
CA ALA A 152 -15.29 -12.59 -12.50
C ALA A 152 -13.84 -12.99 -12.85
N MET A 153 -13.00 -13.22 -11.84
CA MET A 153 -11.59 -13.61 -12.00
C MET A 153 -11.41 -14.89 -12.84
N THR A 154 -12.38 -15.82 -12.81
CA THR A 154 -12.31 -17.03 -13.67
C THR A 154 -12.22 -16.72 -15.16
N TYR A 155 -12.71 -15.57 -15.62
CA TYR A 155 -12.69 -15.19 -17.04
C TYR A 155 -11.54 -14.24 -17.41
N LEU A 156 -10.83 -13.67 -16.42
CA LEU A 156 -9.71 -12.74 -16.62
C LEU A 156 -8.40 -13.48 -16.92
N LYS A 157 -8.32 -14.17 -18.06
CA LYS A 157 -7.23 -15.11 -18.38
C LYS A 157 -5.84 -14.47 -18.54
N ARG A 158 -5.78 -13.17 -18.84
CA ARG A 158 -4.52 -12.42 -19.00
C ARG A 158 -4.17 -11.57 -17.80
N CYS A 159 -5.00 -11.53 -16.76
CA CYS A 159 -4.73 -10.75 -15.57
C CYS A 159 -3.60 -11.40 -14.78
N ARG A 160 -2.45 -10.72 -14.71
CA ARG A 160 -1.22 -11.17 -14.03
C ARG A 160 -0.92 -10.39 -12.76
N LYS A 161 -1.43 -9.17 -12.63
CA LYS A 161 -1.22 -8.29 -11.47
C LYS A 161 -2.55 -8.02 -10.77
N ILE A 162 -2.58 -8.13 -9.45
CA ILE A 162 -3.71 -7.70 -8.61
C ILE A 162 -3.18 -6.73 -7.57
N ASN A 163 -3.86 -5.60 -7.42
CA ASN A 163 -3.51 -4.59 -6.43
C ASN A 163 -4.64 -4.43 -5.42
N ILE A 164 -4.27 -4.15 -4.18
CA ILE A 164 -5.16 -3.67 -3.12
C ILE A 164 -4.65 -2.29 -2.72
N SER A 165 -5.32 -1.25 -3.21
CA SER A 165 -4.83 0.13 -3.10
C SER A 165 -5.92 1.08 -2.59
N THR A 166 -5.57 2.36 -2.40
CA THR A 166 -6.54 3.44 -2.15
C THR A 166 -6.75 4.32 -3.39
N SER A 167 -6.89 3.68 -4.56
CA SER A 167 -7.11 4.38 -5.83
C SER A 167 -8.37 5.25 -5.81
N ILE A 168 -8.19 6.54 -6.11
CA ILE A 168 -9.29 7.51 -6.31
C ILE A 168 -10.09 7.26 -7.59
N HIS A 169 -9.53 6.47 -8.51
CA HIS A 169 -10.10 6.19 -9.81
C HIS A 169 -11.02 4.98 -9.79
N ALA A 170 -11.36 4.47 -8.62
CA ALA A 170 -12.11 3.23 -8.50
C ALA A 170 -13.49 3.35 -9.16
N TRP A 171 -13.84 2.33 -9.96
CA TRP A 171 -15.10 2.30 -10.67
C TRP A 171 -16.28 2.45 -9.70
N GLY A 172 -17.16 3.41 -9.98
CA GLY A 172 -18.35 3.68 -9.17
C GLY A 172 -18.18 4.71 -8.06
N MET A 173 -16.95 5.16 -7.75
CA MET A 173 -16.66 6.11 -6.67
C MET A 173 -17.41 7.44 -6.86
N ARG A 174 -17.28 8.08 -8.03
CA ARG A 174 -17.92 9.37 -8.33
C ARG A 174 -19.45 9.28 -8.24
N ARG A 175 -20.02 8.21 -8.78
CA ARG A 175 -21.47 7.96 -8.70
C ARG A 175 -21.92 7.75 -7.26
N LEU A 176 -21.12 7.08 -6.43
CA LEU A 176 -21.41 6.91 -5.01
C LEU A 176 -21.38 8.26 -4.29
N ARG A 177 -20.33 9.09 -4.51
CA ARG A 177 -20.24 10.47 -3.99
C ARG A 177 -21.50 11.28 -4.31
N GLN A 178 -21.95 11.27 -5.56
CA GLN A 178 -23.16 11.99 -5.98
C GLN A 178 -24.44 11.55 -5.24
N ARG A 179 -24.50 10.28 -4.79
CA ARG A 179 -25.69 9.75 -4.09
C ARG A 179 -25.66 10.02 -2.59
N ILE A 180 -24.49 9.82 -1.98
CA ILE A 180 -24.34 9.90 -0.52
C ILE A 180 -23.91 11.30 -0.05
N GLY A 181 -23.53 12.19 -0.98
CA GLY A 181 -23.13 13.58 -0.72
C GLY A 181 -21.63 13.77 -0.53
N ILE A 182 -20.93 12.77 0.00
CA ILE A 182 -19.48 12.85 0.31
C ILE A 182 -18.70 11.71 -0.33
N LEU A 183 -17.38 11.85 -0.41
CA LEU A 183 -16.53 10.71 -0.74
C LEU A 183 -16.56 9.69 0.42
N PRO A 184 -16.57 8.38 0.12
CA PRO A 184 -16.30 7.36 1.13
C PRO A 184 -14.96 7.59 1.82
N GLN A 185 -14.82 7.03 3.02
CA GLN A 185 -13.54 7.00 3.73
C GLN A 185 -12.48 6.41 2.81
N ARG A 186 -11.40 7.18 2.60
CA ARG A 186 -10.25 6.75 1.83
C ARG A 186 -9.27 6.09 2.80
N GLY A 187 -8.82 4.88 2.48
CA GLY A 187 -7.81 4.21 3.27
C GLY A 187 -8.30 3.75 4.65
N LEU A 188 -7.43 3.03 5.33
CA LEU A 188 -7.67 2.47 6.65
C LEU A 188 -7.45 3.52 7.75
N THR A 189 -8.21 3.46 8.83
CA THR A 189 -7.90 4.18 10.07
C THR A 189 -8.09 3.27 11.28
N PHE A 190 -7.13 3.28 12.21
CA PHE A 190 -7.24 2.54 13.47
C PHE A 190 -8.17 3.21 14.49
N LYS A 191 -8.62 4.44 14.23
CA LYS A 191 -9.62 5.14 15.05
C LYS A 191 -11.01 4.49 14.96
N SER A 192 -11.28 3.74 13.88
CA SER A 192 -12.58 3.10 13.64
C SER A 192 -12.47 1.57 13.56
N LYS A 193 -13.22 0.89 14.43
CA LYS A 193 -13.37 -0.58 14.35
C LYS A 193 -14.13 -1.02 13.09
N ALA A 194 -14.99 -0.16 12.55
CA ALA A 194 -15.67 -0.43 11.28
C ALA A 194 -14.68 -0.39 10.11
N SER A 195 -13.77 0.59 10.09
CA SER A 195 -12.70 0.71 9.09
C SER A 195 -11.78 -0.50 9.08
N ILE A 196 -11.24 -0.86 10.26
CA ILE A 196 -10.39 -2.04 10.43
C ILE A 196 -11.05 -3.29 9.88
N ARG A 197 -12.31 -3.53 10.27
CA ARG A 197 -13.06 -4.72 9.87
C ARG A 197 -13.30 -4.76 8.37
N GLN A 198 -13.58 -3.61 7.77
CA GLN A 198 -13.86 -3.51 6.34
C GLN A 198 -12.62 -3.70 5.48
N VAL A 199 -11.50 -3.06 5.82
CA VAL A 199 -10.24 -3.23 5.07
C VAL A 199 -9.70 -4.64 5.24
N HIS A 200 -9.74 -5.19 6.46
CA HIS A 200 -9.43 -6.59 6.70
C HIS A 200 -10.30 -7.48 5.80
N HIS A 201 -11.62 -7.29 5.78
CA HIS A 201 -12.50 -8.06 4.92
C HIS A 201 -12.18 -7.94 3.42
N ILE A 202 -11.86 -6.74 2.93
CA ILE A 202 -11.46 -6.53 1.53
C ILE A 202 -10.23 -7.37 1.19
N VAL A 203 -9.18 -7.32 2.04
CA VAL A 203 -7.97 -8.15 1.87
C VAL A 203 -8.34 -9.63 1.82
N GLN A 204 -9.17 -10.08 2.77
CA GLN A 204 -9.60 -11.49 2.83
C GLN A 204 -10.42 -11.92 1.62
N VAL A 205 -11.30 -11.06 1.10
CA VAL A 205 -12.10 -11.33 -0.11
C VAL A 205 -11.21 -11.50 -1.32
N VAL A 206 -10.21 -10.62 -1.49
CA VAL A 206 -9.29 -10.68 -2.62
C VAL A 206 -8.47 -11.97 -2.56
N LEU A 207 -7.85 -12.28 -1.41
CA LEU A 207 -7.08 -13.50 -1.23
C LEU A 207 -7.92 -14.76 -1.45
N ALA A 208 -9.14 -14.80 -0.91
CA ALA A 208 -10.05 -15.92 -1.12
C ALA A 208 -10.49 -16.04 -2.58
N ALA A 209 -10.77 -14.93 -3.26
CA ALA A 209 -11.17 -14.93 -4.66
C ALA A 209 -10.04 -15.41 -5.59
N ILE A 210 -8.79 -15.03 -5.29
CA ILE A 210 -7.59 -15.53 -5.99
C ILE A 210 -7.52 -17.05 -5.86
N ALA A 211 -7.63 -17.59 -4.64
CA ALA A 211 -7.55 -19.02 -4.38
C ALA A 211 -8.71 -19.83 -4.96
N VAL A 212 -9.93 -19.27 -4.98
CA VAL A 212 -11.14 -19.96 -5.49
C VAL A 212 -11.24 -19.91 -7.02
N SER A 213 -10.82 -18.81 -7.64
CA SER A 213 -10.95 -18.63 -9.09
C SER A 213 -9.93 -19.43 -9.90
N GLY A 214 -8.82 -19.85 -9.28
CA GLY A 214 -7.71 -20.52 -9.96
C GLY A 214 -7.02 -19.61 -10.98
N ILE A 215 -7.15 -18.29 -10.81
CA ILE A 215 -6.51 -17.31 -11.69
C ILE A 215 -4.98 -17.43 -11.58
N SER A 216 -4.29 -17.30 -12.71
CA SER A 216 -2.83 -17.42 -12.77
C SER A 216 -2.12 -16.08 -12.56
N VAL A 217 -2.39 -15.45 -11.42
CA VAL A 217 -1.78 -14.19 -10.99
C VAL A 217 -0.31 -14.43 -10.63
N GLN A 218 0.55 -13.51 -11.04
CA GLN A 218 2.00 -13.57 -10.85
C GLN A 218 2.48 -12.55 -9.82
N TYR A 219 1.78 -11.41 -9.73
CA TYR A 219 2.15 -10.31 -8.86
C TYR A 219 0.95 -9.86 -8.03
N LEU A 220 1.15 -9.79 -6.73
CA LEU A 220 0.21 -9.28 -5.75
C LEU A 220 0.83 -8.08 -5.05
N ASP A 221 0.10 -6.97 -5.09
CA ASP A 221 0.51 -5.69 -4.53
C ASP A 221 -0.53 -5.29 -3.47
N ILE A 222 -0.07 -5.11 -2.22
CA ILE A 222 -0.91 -4.78 -1.06
C ILE A 222 -0.39 -3.50 -0.42
N GLU A 223 -0.74 -2.38 -1.04
CA GLU A 223 -0.37 -1.02 -0.60
C GLU A 223 -1.59 -0.11 -0.41
N PRO A 224 -2.51 -0.47 0.49
CA PRO A 224 -3.58 0.43 0.84
C PRO A 224 -3.01 1.64 1.59
N SER A 225 -3.56 2.80 1.26
CA SER A 225 -3.31 4.09 1.90
C SER A 225 -1.94 4.73 1.63
N MET A 226 -1.07 4.14 0.80
CA MET A 226 0.24 4.71 0.47
C MET A 226 0.14 6.21 0.12
N MET A 227 1.05 7.03 0.66
CA MET A 227 1.08 8.49 0.49
C MET A 227 -0.19 9.25 0.93
N LEU A 228 -1.04 8.66 1.77
CA LEU A 228 -2.15 9.35 2.42
C LEU A 228 -1.80 9.69 3.87
N GLU A 229 -1.90 10.97 4.18
CA GLU A 229 -1.87 11.52 5.52
C GLU A 229 -3.17 11.16 6.26
N ASN A 230 -3.08 10.98 7.58
CA ASN A 230 -4.18 10.56 8.45
C ASN A 230 -4.80 9.17 8.12
N ALA A 231 -4.15 8.37 7.27
CA ALA A 231 -4.51 6.97 7.03
C ALA A 231 -3.41 6.01 7.49
N ASN A 232 -3.85 4.90 8.07
CA ASN A 232 -3.00 3.79 8.47
C ASN A 232 -2.73 2.84 7.30
N ARG A 233 -1.61 2.11 7.36
CA ARG A 233 -1.34 0.96 6.48
C ARG A 233 -1.91 -0.31 7.11
N ILE A 234 -1.90 -1.40 6.35
CA ILE A 234 -2.41 -2.67 6.88
C ILE A 234 -1.52 -3.21 7.99
N SER A 235 -2.15 -3.89 8.94
CA SER A 235 -1.45 -4.66 9.95
C SER A 235 -1.29 -6.12 9.49
N PRO A 236 -0.22 -6.83 9.90
CA PRO A 236 -0.05 -8.26 9.62
C PRO A 236 -1.25 -9.14 9.99
N PHE A 237 -2.02 -8.80 11.02
CA PHE A 237 -3.21 -9.59 11.39
C PHE A 237 -4.31 -9.56 10.32
N MET A 238 -4.34 -8.53 9.47
CA MET A 238 -5.34 -8.40 8.40
C MET A 238 -5.08 -9.34 7.22
N LEU A 239 -3.92 -9.99 7.17
CA LEU A 239 -3.55 -10.91 6.10
C LEU A 239 -4.15 -12.31 6.32
N MET A 240 -4.46 -12.66 7.58
CA MET A 240 -4.91 -14.00 7.95
C MET A 240 -6.26 -13.97 8.67
N GLY A 241 -7.19 -14.81 8.22
CA GLY A 241 -8.52 -14.97 8.83
C GLY A 241 -8.90 -16.44 9.07
N PRO A 242 -9.90 -16.71 9.94
CA PRO A 242 -10.32 -18.08 10.24
C PRO A 242 -10.81 -18.85 9.01
N SER A 243 -11.52 -18.16 8.11
CA SER A 243 -12.11 -18.78 6.91
C SER A 243 -11.14 -18.83 5.72
N SER A 244 -10.24 -17.84 5.62
CA SER A 244 -9.28 -17.76 4.53
C SER A 244 -8.10 -18.71 4.75
N SER A 245 -7.60 -18.89 5.97
CA SER A 245 -6.51 -19.82 6.25
C SER A 245 -6.77 -21.24 5.71
N VAL A 246 -8.02 -21.73 5.80
CA VAL A 246 -8.43 -23.04 5.27
C VAL A 246 -8.49 -23.07 3.74
N ILE A 247 -8.92 -21.98 3.10
CA ILE A 247 -9.02 -21.88 1.64
C ILE A 247 -7.62 -21.69 1.03
N LEU A 248 -6.86 -20.74 1.58
CA LEU A 248 -5.52 -20.39 1.13
C LEU A 248 -4.55 -21.57 1.31
N SER A 249 -4.64 -22.33 2.41
CA SER A 249 -3.79 -23.52 2.62
C SER A 249 -4.04 -24.68 1.64
N ARG A 250 -5.15 -24.66 0.89
CA ARG A 250 -5.50 -25.76 -0.03
C ARG A 250 -5.28 -25.42 -1.50
N SER A 251 -5.38 -24.15 -1.88
CA SER A 251 -5.49 -23.78 -3.29
C SER A 251 -4.91 -22.42 -3.66
N PHE A 252 -3.92 -21.91 -2.92
CA PHE A 252 -3.26 -20.67 -3.33
C PHE A 252 -2.50 -20.85 -4.67
N PRO A 253 -2.54 -19.87 -5.59
CA PRO A 253 -1.95 -20.04 -6.92
C PRO A 253 -0.44 -20.28 -6.84
N THR A 254 -0.01 -21.39 -7.41
CA THR A 254 1.42 -21.69 -7.61
C THR A 254 2.06 -20.79 -8.65
N SER A 255 1.34 -19.84 -9.24
CA SER A 255 1.85 -18.86 -10.21
C SER A 255 2.30 -17.54 -9.57
N LEU A 256 1.95 -17.27 -8.31
CA LEU A 256 2.38 -16.05 -7.64
C LEU A 256 3.89 -16.12 -7.40
N ARG A 257 4.62 -15.10 -7.87
CA ARG A 257 6.08 -14.99 -7.78
C ARG A 257 6.52 -13.72 -7.08
N GLN A 258 5.70 -12.67 -7.15
CA GLN A 258 6.03 -11.35 -6.66
C GLN A 258 4.99 -10.89 -5.63
N LEU A 259 5.47 -10.36 -4.51
CA LEU A 259 4.67 -9.77 -3.46
C LEU A 259 5.27 -8.43 -3.09
N GLN A 260 4.45 -7.40 -3.15
CA GLN A 260 4.73 -6.09 -2.57
C GLN A 260 3.73 -5.82 -1.46
N ILE A 261 4.22 -5.39 -0.30
CA ILE A 261 3.38 -5.14 0.86
C ILE A 261 3.93 -3.98 1.69
N SER A 262 3.04 -3.03 2.00
CA SER A 262 3.31 -1.92 2.92
C SER A 262 2.54 -2.14 4.24
N LEU A 263 3.27 -2.16 5.35
CA LEU A 263 2.77 -2.46 6.68
C LEU A 263 2.85 -1.25 7.62
N ASP A 264 1.94 -1.20 8.58
CA ASP A 264 1.93 -0.18 9.63
C ASP A 264 2.69 -0.70 10.87
N PRO A 265 3.88 -0.16 11.21
CA PRO A 265 4.65 -0.62 12.38
C PRO A 265 3.97 -0.29 13.71
N GLU A 266 3.16 0.77 13.74
CA GLU A 266 2.45 1.26 14.92
C GLU A 266 1.09 0.59 15.09
N SER A 267 0.73 -0.36 14.21
CA SER A 267 -0.58 -1.00 14.26
C SER A 267 -0.86 -1.58 15.65
N PRO A 268 -2.04 -1.32 16.23
CA PRO A 268 -2.36 -1.83 17.55
C PRO A 268 -2.30 -3.36 17.53
N PRO A 269 -1.79 -3.99 18.60
CA PRO A 269 -1.93 -5.44 18.74
C PRO A 269 -3.42 -5.79 18.70
N ASP A 270 -3.75 -6.94 18.10
CA ASP A 270 -5.15 -7.37 18.02
C ASP A 270 -5.74 -7.49 19.44
N ASP A 271 -6.70 -6.63 19.78
CA ASP A 271 -7.45 -6.64 21.05
C ASP A 271 -8.07 -8.02 21.35
N THR A 272 -8.28 -8.85 20.31
CA THR A 272 -8.85 -10.19 20.44
C THR A 272 -7.80 -11.30 20.66
N ILE A 273 -6.51 -11.01 20.45
CA ILE A 273 -5.41 -11.98 20.57
C ILE A 273 -4.30 -11.39 21.45
N SER A 274 -4.56 -11.39 22.76
CA SER A 274 -3.52 -11.08 23.75
C SER A 274 -2.33 -12.04 23.59
N GLY A 275 -1.13 -11.49 23.32
CA GLY A 275 0.13 -12.22 23.39
C GLY A 275 0.71 -12.77 22.07
N THR A 276 0.13 -12.49 20.91
CA THR A 276 0.75 -12.83 19.61
C THR A 276 1.84 -11.83 19.21
N LYS A 277 3.00 -12.34 18.74
CA LYS A 277 4.03 -11.53 18.07
C LYS A 277 3.40 -10.74 16.92
N TRP A 278 3.76 -9.47 16.75
CA TRP A 278 3.18 -8.58 15.74
C TRP A 278 3.26 -9.20 14.33
N GLY A 279 4.40 -9.80 14.02
CA GLY A 279 4.68 -10.36 12.69
C GLY A 279 4.14 -11.77 12.43
N LEU A 280 3.47 -12.43 13.38
CA LEU A 280 3.04 -13.83 13.18
C LEU A 280 2.08 -13.97 11.99
N GLY A 281 1.15 -13.03 11.82
CA GLY A 281 0.21 -13.04 10.69
C GLY A 281 0.90 -12.92 9.33
N LEU A 282 1.93 -12.08 9.24
CA LEU A 282 2.76 -11.92 8.05
C LEU A 282 3.52 -13.20 7.74
N LEU A 283 4.19 -13.78 8.74
CA LEU A 283 4.92 -15.03 8.56
C LEU A 283 4.00 -16.14 8.08
N GLN A 284 2.84 -16.32 8.72
CA GLN A 284 1.85 -17.31 8.29
C GLN A 284 1.36 -17.08 6.86
N PHE A 285 1.13 -15.83 6.47
CA PHE A 285 0.73 -15.47 5.13
C PHE A 285 1.81 -15.82 4.09
N ILE A 286 3.07 -15.45 4.35
CA ILE A 286 4.20 -15.74 3.46
C ILE A 286 4.43 -17.25 3.30
N HIS A 287 4.22 -18.05 4.34
CA HIS A 287 4.31 -19.51 4.25
C HIS A 287 3.30 -20.13 3.26
N LEU A 288 2.23 -19.42 2.91
CA LEU A 288 1.26 -19.84 1.89
C LEU A 288 1.74 -19.57 0.47
N LEU A 289 2.88 -18.89 0.31
CA LEU A 289 3.46 -18.45 -0.97
C LEU A 289 4.80 -19.16 -1.25
N PRO A 290 4.84 -20.51 -1.35
CA PRO A 290 6.10 -21.25 -1.43
C PRO A 290 6.88 -21.00 -2.73
N GLU A 291 6.23 -20.44 -3.74
CA GLU A 291 6.82 -20.11 -5.04
C GLU A 291 7.31 -18.67 -5.14
N LEU A 292 7.17 -17.86 -4.08
CA LEU A 292 7.59 -16.46 -4.07
C LEU A 292 9.10 -16.34 -4.34
N SER A 293 9.46 -15.55 -5.35
CA SER A 293 10.83 -15.25 -5.75
C SER A 293 11.21 -13.81 -5.50
N ASP A 294 10.25 -12.89 -5.53
CA ASP A 294 10.49 -11.46 -5.32
C ASP A 294 9.60 -10.96 -4.17
N LEU A 295 10.24 -10.40 -3.13
CA LEU A 295 9.55 -9.79 -2.00
C LEU A 295 9.98 -8.33 -1.86
N GLU A 296 9.00 -7.44 -1.85
CA GLU A 296 9.15 -6.04 -1.43
C GLU A 296 8.36 -5.82 -0.14
N LEU A 297 9.07 -5.43 0.92
CA LEU A 297 8.52 -5.21 2.24
C LEU A 297 8.82 -3.78 2.69
N SER A 298 7.76 -2.99 2.85
CA SER A 298 7.83 -1.60 3.28
C SER A 298 7.10 -1.40 4.61
N PHE A 299 7.62 -0.48 5.42
CA PHE A 299 6.98 0.01 6.64
C PHE A 299 6.69 1.50 6.50
N GLU A 300 5.43 1.89 6.40
CA GLU A 300 5.05 3.28 6.19
C GLU A 300 4.02 3.65 7.28
N HIS A 301 4.29 4.49 8.27
CA HIS A 301 5.49 5.22 8.68
C HIS A 301 6.72 4.34 8.99
N ARG A 302 7.90 4.95 9.18
CA ARG A 302 9.17 4.28 9.49
C ARG A 302 9.05 3.35 10.70
N ASP A 303 9.63 2.14 10.62
CA ASP A 303 9.59 1.15 11.71
C ASP A 303 10.54 1.48 12.87
N GLU A 304 10.23 2.52 13.63
CA GLU A 304 10.96 2.88 14.86
C GLU A 304 10.69 1.90 16.01
N ALA A 305 9.62 1.09 15.89
CA ALA A 305 9.19 0.14 16.92
C ALA A 305 9.95 -1.20 16.87
N GLY A 306 10.82 -1.41 15.87
CA GLY A 306 11.63 -2.61 15.71
C GLY A 306 10.83 -3.86 15.34
N ARG A 307 9.71 -3.69 14.62
CA ARG A 307 8.84 -4.79 14.16
C ARG A 307 9.52 -5.70 13.16
N PHE A 308 10.36 -5.16 12.30
CA PHE A 308 11.20 -5.91 11.39
C PHE A 308 12.11 -6.90 12.14
N SER A 309 12.73 -6.46 13.23
CA SER A 309 13.60 -7.32 14.04
C SER A 309 12.85 -8.51 14.67
N GLU A 310 11.54 -8.41 14.90
CA GLU A 310 10.72 -9.53 15.37
C GLU A 310 10.55 -10.64 14.32
N ILE A 311 10.57 -10.29 13.03
CA ILE A 311 10.33 -11.21 11.91
C ILE A 311 11.62 -11.65 11.19
N ALA A 312 12.70 -10.87 11.26
CA ALA A 312 13.92 -11.10 10.49
C ALA A 312 14.51 -12.52 10.66
N LYS A 313 14.36 -13.10 11.87
CA LYS A 313 14.89 -14.44 12.21
C LYS A 313 13.98 -15.57 11.75
N ASP A 314 12.69 -15.31 11.62
CA ASP A 314 11.66 -16.31 11.36
C ASP A 314 11.16 -16.27 9.90
N LEU A 315 11.48 -15.20 9.16
CA LEU A 315 11.10 -15.02 7.77
C LEU A 315 12.01 -15.86 6.84
N TYR A 316 11.44 -16.92 6.28
CA TYR A 316 12.13 -17.79 5.32
C TYR A 316 11.24 -18.10 4.12
N ILE A 317 11.77 -17.85 2.92
CA ILE A 317 11.10 -18.05 1.63
C ILE A 317 12.00 -18.93 0.76
N PRO A 318 11.64 -20.20 0.48
CA PRO A 318 12.55 -21.17 -0.12
C PRO A 318 13.11 -20.83 -1.51
N LYS A 319 12.42 -19.97 -2.26
CA LYS A 319 12.76 -19.61 -3.65
C LYS A 319 13.06 -18.13 -3.83
N LEU A 320 13.35 -17.41 -2.73
CA LEU A 320 13.60 -15.97 -2.78
C LEU A 320 14.87 -15.67 -3.58
N GLU A 321 14.70 -14.93 -4.66
CA GLU A 321 15.77 -14.47 -5.57
C GLU A 321 16.01 -12.97 -5.41
N SER A 322 14.98 -12.17 -5.15
CA SER A 322 15.07 -10.73 -4.91
C SER A 322 14.37 -10.33 -3.60
N ILE A 323 15.03 -9.48 -2.82
CA ILE A 323 14.41 -8.81 -1.68
C ILE A 323 14.65 -7.31 -1.72
N THR A 324 13.59 -6.55 -1.48
CA THR A 324 13.62 -5.11 -1.30
C THR A 324 13.03 -4.76 0.06
N LEU A 325 13.76 -3.97 0.85
CA LEU A 325 13.36 -3.52 2.18
C LEU A 325 13.31 -2.00 2.20
N HIS A 326 12.20 -1.42 2.68
CA HIS A 326 12.01 0.03 2.75
C HIS A 326 11.65 0.50 4.17
N LEU A 327 12.19 1.66 4.56
CA LEU A 327 11.74 2.45 5.73
C LEU A 327 11.83 1.70 7.08
N ILE A 328 12.91 0.94 7.28
CA ILE A 328 13.14 0.13 8.48
C ILE A 328 14.26 0.71 9.33
N ASP A 329 14.03 0.75 10.65
CA ASP A 329 15.08 0.99 11.65
C ASP A 329 15.45 -0.33 12.29
N THR A 330 16.71 -0.73 12.20
CA THR A 330 17.13 -2.05 12.66
C THR A 330 18.64 -2.15 12.91
N THR A 331 19.07 -3.33 13.35
CA THR A 331 20.48 -3.66 13.53
C THR A 331 21.05 -4.30 12.26
N LYS A 332 22.36 -4.10 12.03
CA LYS A 332 23.08 -4.82 10.95
C LYS A 332 22.94 -6.34 11.10
N GLU A 333 22.87 -6.84 12.34
CA GLU A 333 22.72 -8.25 12.63
C GLU A 333 21.38 -8.80 12.13
N ASP A 334 20.27 -8.09 12.33
CA ASP A 334 18.95 -8.55 11.89
C ASP A 334 18.84 -8.61 10.36
N ILE A 335 19.34 -7.60 9.64
CA ILE A 335 19.42 -7.64 8.17
C ILE A 335 20.32 -8.81 7.72
N ALA A 336 21.51 -8.95 8.29
CA ALA A 336 22.41 -10.04 7.93
C ALA A 336 21.77 -11.42 8.17
N ILE A 337 21.06 -11.62 9.29
CA ILE A 337 20.36 -12.88 9.57
C ILE A 337 19.33 -13.17 8.48
N LEU A 338 18.50 -12.20 8.11
CA LEU A 338 17.48 -12.37 7.07
C LEU A 338 18.10 -12.69 5.71
N LEU A 339 19.15 -11.98 5.30
CA LEU A 339 19.75 -12.19 3.97
C LEU A 339 20.50 -13.53 3.91
N LEU A 340 21.27 -13.87 4.94
CA LEU A 340 22.08 -15.08 4.97
C LEU A 340 21.24 -16.36 5.09
N CYS A 341 20.03 -16.30 5.67
CA CYS A 341 19.15 -17.47 5.69
C CYS A 341 18.68 -17.86 4.27
N HIS A 342 18.76 -16.94 3.30
CA HIS A 342 18.43 -17.15 1.89
C HIS A 342 19.66 -17.35 0.98
N HIS A 343 20.84 -17.65 1.54
CA HIS A 343 22.12 -17.65 0.80
C HIS A 343 22.22 -18.51 -0.46
N ARG A 344 21.32 -19.49 -0.64
CA ARG A 344 21.35 -20.39 -1.80
C ARG A 344 20.62 -19.85 -3.01
N THR A 345 19.66 -18.94 -2.80
CA THR A 345 18.73 -18.50 -3.84
C THR A 345 18.80 -17.00 -4.07
N LEU A 346 19.12 -16.23 -3.03
CA LEU A 346 19.12 -14.77 -3.11
C LEU A 346 20.21 -14.27 -4.07
N ARG A 347 19.79 -13.43 -5.03
CA ARG A 347 20.64 -12.83 -6.07
C ARG A 347 20.60 -11.31 -6.05
N ARG A 348 19.46 -10.72 -5.67
CA ARG A 348 19.27 -9.27 -5.65
C ARG A 348 18.84 -8.81 -4.26
N VAL A 349 19.50 -7.77 -3.76
CA VAL A 349 19.16 -7.13 -2.50
C VAL A 349 19.12 -5.62 -2.70
N VAL A 350 18.00 -5.00 -2.32
CA VAL A 350 17.85 -3.55 -2.31
C VAL A 350 17.43 -3.12 -0.91
N LEU A 351 18.23 -2.26 -0.30
CA LEU A 351 17.99 -1.67 1.02
C LEU A 351 17.74 -0.18 0.80
N GLU A 352 16.51 0.28 0.99
CA GLU A 352 16.15 1.68 0.75
C GLU A 352 15.61 2.34 2.02
N SER A 353 16.09 3.55 2.29
CA SER A 353 15.66 4.31 3.46
C SER A 353 15.83 3.54 4.77
N ILE A 354 16.86 2.70 4.86
CA ILE A 354 17.17 1.92 6.06
C ILE A 354 18.00 2.77 7.03
N GLN A 355 17.62 2.79 8.30
CA GLN A 355 18.45 3.30 9.40
C GLN A 355 19.08 2.12 10.13
N LEU A 356 20.41 2.11 10.22
CA LEU A 356 21.11 1.14 11.06
C LEU A 356 21.49 1.71 12.42
N ASP A 357 21.29 0.91 13.45
CA ASP A 357 21.83 1.13 14.79
C ASP A 357 23.37 1.08 14.75
N GLY A 358 23.99 2.21 15.12
CA GLY A 358 25.44 2.37 15.20
C GLY A 358 26.01 3.31 14.14
N ASP A 359 27.33 3.42 14.08
CA ASP A 359 28.03 4.31 13.15
C ASP A 359 28.18 3.69 11.75
N LEU A 360 28.87 4.39 10.84
CA LEU A 360 29.15 3.92 9.48
C LEU A 360 29.91 2.58 9.43
N THR A 361 30.58 2.17 10.51
CA THR A 361 31.23 0.84 10.57
C THR A 361 30.20 -0.29 10.58
N ALA A 362 28.95 -0.02 11.01
CA ALA A 362 27.84 -0.96 10.95
C ALA A 362 27.48 -1.31 9.50
N TRP A 363 27.33 -0.28 8.65
CA TRP A 363 27.09 -0.44 7.21
C TRP A 363 28.25 -1.16 6.53
N ARG A 364 29.48 -0.76 6.82
CA ARG A 364 30.66 -1.43 6.28
C ARG A 364 30.66 -2.92 6.63
N TRP A 365 30.42 -3.27 7.89
CA TRP A 365 30.36 -4.66 8.32
C TRP A 365 29.29 -5.43 7.56
N LEU A 366 28.09 -4.85 7.41
CA LEU A 366 26.98 -5.49 6.70
C LEU A 366 27.36 -5.76 5.24
N ILE A 367 27.93 -4.76 4.55
CA ILE A 367 28.39 -4.91 3.16
C ILE A 367 29.43 -6.01 3.04
N GLU A 368 30.45 -6.01 3.90
CA GLU A 368 31.51 -7.02 3.87
C GLU A 368 30.95 -8.43 4.13
N VAL A 369 30.02 -8.59 5.07
CA VAL A 369 29.42 -9.89 5.41
C VAL A 369 28.51 -10.39 4.29
N VAL A 370 27.60 -9.56 3.81
CA VAL A 370 26.63 -9.91 2.77
C VAL A 370 27.35 -10.23 1.47
N TRP A 371 28.21 -9.34 0.99
CA TRP A 371 28.90 -9.51 -0.29
C TRP A 371 29.84 -10.72 -0.32
N ARG A 372 30.52 -11.01 0.80
CA ARG A 372 31.44 -12.18 0.86
C ARG A 372 30.73 -13.50 1.06
N SER A 373 29.51 -13.49 1.59
CA SER A 373 28.79 -14.72 1.96
C SER A 373 27.73 -15.11 0.94
N LEU A 374 27.28 -14.17 0.11
CA LEU A 374 26.22 -14.36 -0.87
C LEU A 374 26.76 -14.23 -2.29
N GLU A 375 26.20 -15.03 -3.21
CA GLU A 375 26.48 -14.92 -4.64
C GLU A 375 25.47 -13.96 -5.30
N LEU A 376 25.58 -12.66 -4.97
CA LEU A 376 24.67 -11.63 -5.48
C LEU A 376 25.05 -11.18 -6.89
N ASP A 377 24.02 -10.94 -7.69
CA ASP A 377 24.11 -10.23 -8.97
C ASP A 377 24.06 -8.71 -8.76
N GLU A 378 23.32 -8.26 -7.74
CA GLU A 378 23.16 -6.83 -7.41
C GLU A 378 22.90 -6.63 -5.92
N PHE A 379 23.61 -5.68 -5.32
CA PHE A 379 23.37 -5.18 -3.97
C PHE A 379 23.32 -3.66 -3.96
N CYS A 380 22.15 -3.10 -3.61
CA CYS A 380 21.92 -1.67 -3.57
C CYS A 380 21.59 -1.20 -2.15
N ILE A 381 22.13 -0.04 -1.77
CA ILE A 381 21.76 0.70 -0.57
C ILE A 381 21.43 2.12 -1.01
N LEU A 382 20.19 2.56 -0.77
CA LEU A 382 19.65 3.81 -1.31
C LEU A 382 19.06 4.66 -0.18
N SER A 383 19.36 5.96 -0.17
CA SER A 383 18.81 6.94 0.79
C SER A 383 18.89 6.46 2.24
N SER A 384 19.99 5.82 2.65
CA SER A 384 20.14 5.15 3.94
C SER A 384 21.06 5.90 4.89
N TRP A 385 20.98 5.62 6.19
CA TRP A 385 21.80 6.32 7.18
C TRP A 385 22.14 5.47 8.40
N ALA A 386 23.05 5.97 9.24
CA ALA A 386 23.51 5.35 10.47
C ALA A 386 23.23 6.28 11.68
N GLU A 387 22.77 5.72 12.80
CA GLU A 387 22.49 6.46 14.03
C GLU A 387 23.79 6.86 14.77
N ARG A 388 24.03 8.16 14.93
CA ARG A 388 25.10 8.71 15.77
C ARG A 388 24.56 9.07 17.15
N LYS A 389 24.93 8.30 18.17
CA LYS A 389 24.46 8.47 19.55
C LYS A 389 25.04 9.68 20.30
N ASP A 390 25.96 10.43 19.71
CA ASP A 390 26.79 11.43 20.42
C ASP A 390 26.65 12.89 19.94
N GLU A 391 25.75 13.24 18.99
CA GLU A 391 25.62 14.61 18.44
C GLU A 391 24.15 15.08 18.32
N ASP A 392 23.93 16.41 18.43
CA ASP A 392 22.60 17.09 18.31
C ASP A 392 21.92 16.89 16.94
N PHE A 393 22.67 16.43 15.93
CA PHE A 393 22.15 15.94 14.64
C PHE A 393 22.61 14.49 14.46
N SER A 394 21.73 13.56 14.83
CA SER A 394 22.08 12.19 15.21
C SER A 394 22.20 11.20 14.04
N PHE A 395 22.43 11.64 12.81
CA PHE A 395 22.43 10.74 11.65
C PHE A 395 23.60 11.01 10.68
N ALA A 396 24.27 9.94 10.27
CA ALA A 396 25.22 9.96 9.17
C ALA A 396 24.57 9.39 7.92
N GLU A 397 24.24 10.25 6.96
CA GLU A 397 23.72 9.85 5.65
C GLU A 397 24.79 9.08 4.87
N LEU A 398 24.37 8.01 4.21
CA LEU A 398 25.18 7.20 3.33
C LEU A 398 24.90 7.64 1.90
N GLU A 399 25.96 7.88 1.12
CA GLU A 399 25.79 8.02 -0.33
C GLU A 399 25.17 6.73 -0.91
N ASP A 400 24.38 6.85 -1.97
CA ASP A 400 23.80 5.69 -2.63
C ASP A 400 24.89 4.75 -3.15
N ILE A 401 24.74 3.47 -2.83
CA ILE A 401 25.69 2.41 -3.15
C ILE A 401 25.01 1.41 -4.09
N THR A 402 25.72 1.05 -5.16
CA THR A 402 25.37 -0.08 -6.02
C THR A 402 26.61 -0.94 -6.23
N ILE A 403 26.49 -2.22 -5.90
CA ILE A 403 27.55 -3.21 -6.06
C ILE A 403 27.05 -4.32 -6.98
N VAL A 404 27.75 -4.53 -8.09
CA VAL A 404 27.44 -5.54 -9.12
C VAL A 404 28.63 -6.45 -9.43
N ASP A 405 29.81 -6.11 -8.90
CA ASP A 405 31.05 -6.86 -9.09
C ASP A 405 32.08 -6.53 -7.98
N ASN A 406 33.24 -7.21 -8.01
CA ASN A 406 34.29 -6.98 -7.01
C ASN A 406 34.96 -5.60 -7.15
N ASP A 407 34.90 -4.96 -8.31
CA ASP A 407 35.53 -3.66 -8.53
C ASP A 407 34.70 -2.55 -7.88
N SER A 408 33.38 -2.57 -8.09
CA SER A 408 32.40 -1.72 -7.39
C SER A 408 32.45 -1.94 -5.88
N TYR A 409 32.56 -3.20 -5.43
CA TYR A 409 32.74 -3.53 -4.00
C TYR A 409 34.00 -2.88 -3.42
N ASN A 410 35.15 -3.03 -4.07
CA ASN A 410 36.42 -2.48 -3.58
C ASN A 410 36.40 -0.95 -3.53
N LYS A 411 35.73 -0.31 -4.50
CA LYS A 411 35.54 1.14 -4.52
C LYS A 411 34.71 1.61 -3.31
N VAL A 412 33.60 0.92 -3.03
CA VAL A 412 32.70 1.24 -1.92
C VAL A 412 33.41 1.08 -0.57
N ILE A 413 34.05 -0.06 -0.32
CA ILE A 413 34.75 -0.32 0.94
C ILE A 413 35.93 0.64 1.14
N GLY A 414 36.59 1.05 0.05
CA GLY A 414 37.65 2.06 0.09
C GLY A 414 37.18 3.48 0.41
N GLY A 415 35.92 3.81 0.09
CA GLY A 415 35.30 5.13 0.33
C GLY A 415 34.60 5.27 1.69
N LEU A 416 34.26 4.15 2.34
CA LEU A 416 33.68 4.13 3.70
C LEU A 416 34.75 4.22 4.83
N ILE A 417 35.97 4.69 4.51
CA ILE A 417 37.09 5.00 5.42
C ILE A 417 37.31 6.49 5.38
#